data_AF-A0A2J8U8K1-F1
#
_entry.id   AF-A0A2J8U8K1-F1
#
_cell.length_a   1.000
_cell.length_b   1.000
_cell.length_c   1.000
_cell.angle_alpha   90.00
_cell.angle_beta   90.00
_cell.angle_gamma   90.00
#
_symmetry.space_group_name_H-M   'P 1'
#
loop_
_entity.id
_entity.type
_entity.pdbx_description
1 polymer ?
#
loop_
_entity_poly.entity_id
_entity_poly.type
_entity_poly.pdbx_seq_one_letter_code
_entity_poly.pdbx_strand_id
1 'polypeptide(L)'
;GLEGSLGVGDTLYLVNGLHPLTLRWEETRTPESQPDTPPGTPPVSQDEKRDAELPKKRMRKSNPGWENLEKLLVFTAAGVKPQSKLVIFTNQMSIGRGKLPAEEFKAKVEAVVVKLGVPFQVLVATHAGLYRKPVTGMWDHLQEQANEGAPISIGDSIFVGDAAGRPANWAPGRKKKDFSCADRLFALNLGLPFATPEEFFLKWPAAGFELPAFDPRTVSRSGPLCLPESRALLSASPEVVVAVGFPGAGKSTFL
;
A
#
# COMPACT_ATOMS: atom_id res chain seq x y z
N GLY A 1 -18.47 -14.30 9.53
CA GLY A 1 -17.34 -13.60 8.89
C GLY A 1 -17.56 -13.59 7.41
N LEU A 2 -16.96 -12.65 6.69
CA LEU A 2 -16.97 -12.66 5.22
C LEU A 2 -15.81 -13.54 4.75
N GLU A 3 -16.04 -14.42 3.77
CA GLU A 3 -15.05 -15.37 3.24
C GLU A 3 -14.79 -15.10 1.74
N GLY A 4 -13.54 -15.29 1.30
CA GLY A 4 -13.15 -15.25 -0.10
C GLY A 4 -11.91 -16.13 -0.36
N SER A 5 -11.80 -16.70 -1.57
CA SER A 5 -10.65 -17.49 -2.01
C SER A 5 -9.70 -16.67 -2.89
N LEU A 6 -8.39 -16.92 -2.74
CA LEU A 6 -7.34 -16.40 -3.62
C LEU A 6 -6.72 -17.57 -4.38
N GLY A 7 -6.58 -17.43 -5.70
CA GLY A 7 -5.92 -18.41 -6.55
C GLY A 7 -4.40 -18.19 -6.63
N VAL A 8 -3.69 -19.21 -7.12
CA VAL A 8 -2.25 -19.11 -7.43
C VAL A 8 -2.04 -18.07 -8.52
N GLY A 9 -1.28 -17.01 -8.22
CA GLY A 9 -1.06 -15.85 -9.11
C GLY A 9 -1.80 -14.59 -8.69
N ASP A 10 -2.82 -14.70 -7.82
CA ASP A 10 -3.56 -13.54 -7.32
C ASP A 10 -2.72 -12.76 -6.29
N THR A 11 -2.53 -11.47 -6.54
CA THR A 11 -1.82 -10.54 -5.64
C THR A 11 -2.85 -9.64 -5.00
N LEU A 12 -3.18 -9.88 -3.73
CA LEU A 12 -4.17 -9.10 -3.00
C LEU A 12 -3.51 -8.02 -2.15
N TYR A 13 -3.96 -6.78 -2.35
CA TYR A 13 -3.66 -5.66 -1.47
C TYR A 13 -4.87 -5.27 -0.66
N LEU A 14 -4.77 -5.27 0.68
CA LEU A 14 -5.88 -4.90 1.55
C LEU A 14 -5.67 -3.51 2.15
N VAL A 15 -6.73 -2.70 2.14
CA VAL A 15 -6.76 -1.41 2.84
C VAL A 15 -7.98 -1.37 3.75
N ASN A 16 -7.69 -1.16 5.03
CA ASN A 16 -8.58 -0.67 6.10
C ASN A 16 -9.87 -1.47 6.45
N GLY A 17 -9.74 -2.42 7.39
CA GLY A 17 -10.23 -2.25 8.77
C GLY A 17 -11.73 -2.30 9.11
N LEU A 18 -12.67 -2.23 8.16
CA LEU A 18 -14.11 -2.20 8.51
C LEU A 18 -14.78 -3.58 8.62
N HIS A 19 -14.12 -4.66 8.18
CA HIS A 19 -14.71 -6.00 8.15
C HIS A 19 -13.71 -7.11 8.53
N PRO A 20 -14.09 -8.06 9.39
CA PRO A 20 -13.33 -9.29 9.58
C PRO A 20 -13.49 -10.17 8.32
N LEU A 21 -12.46 -10.17 7.49
CA LEU A 21 -12.31 -11.03 6.32
C LEU A 21 -11.48 -12.26 6.69
N THR A 22 -11.90 -13.44 6.22
CA THR A 22 -11.11 -14.66 6.25
C THR A 22 -10.67 -15.00 4.83
N LEU A 23 -9.37 -14.97 4.59
CA LEU A 23 -8.76 -15.36 3.32
C LEU A 23 -8.39 -16.84 3.38
N ARG A 24 -8.70 -17.59 2.33
CA ARG A 24 -8.19 -18.96 2.14
C ARG A 24 -7.32 -18.98 0.88
N TRP A 25 -6.07 -19.38 1.06
CA TRP A 25 -5.15 -19.64 -0.04
C TRP A 25 -5.30 -21.09 -0.49
N GLU A 26 -5.66 -21.32 -1.75
CA GLU A 26 -5.70 -22.65 -2.32
C GLU A 26 -4.45 -22.90 -3.15
N GLU A 27 -3.51 -23.67 -2.59
CA GLU A 27 -2.35 -24.14 -3.32
C GLU A 27 -2.77 -25.31 -4.23
N THR A 28 -2.60 -25.17 -5.54
CA THR A 28 -2.81 -26.29 -6.47
C THR A 28 -1.80 -27.38 -6.17
N ARG A 29 -2.25 -28.45 -5.51
CA ARG A 29 -1.44 -29.64 -5.26
C ARG A 29 -1.11 -30.30 -6.59
N THR A 30 0.14 -30.22 -7.01
CA THR A 30 0.71 -31.24 -7.90
C THR A 30 0.66 -32.59 -7.16
N PRO A 31 0.29 -33.70 -7.81
CA PRO A 31 0.23 -35.01 -7.15
C PRO A 31 1.65 -35.42 -6.73
N GLU A 32 1.92 -35.45 -5.43
CA GLU A 32 3.16 -36.01 -4.89
C GLU A 32 3.09 -37.54 -4.94
N SER A 33 4.09 -38.14 -5.59
CA SER A 33 4.40 -39.56 -5.51
C SER A 33 5.05 -39.88 -4.16
N GLN A 34 4.46 -40.80 -3.40
CA GLN A 34 5.09 -41.41 -2.21
C GLN A 34 6.36 -42.20 -2.59
N PRO A 35 7.31 -42.39 -1.65
CA PRO A 35 7.32 -43.69 -0.96
C PRO A 35 7.72 -43.66 0.54
N ASP A 36 7.02 -44.51 1.29
CA ASP A 36 7.44 -45.48 2.32
C ASP A 36 8.59 -45.16 3.33
N THR A 37 8.24 -45.24 4.62
CA THR A 37 9.13 -45.45 5.79
C THR A 37 9.09 -46.94 6.20
N PRO A 38 10.00 -47.54 7.04
CA PRO A 38 10.16 -47.23 8.48
C PRO A 38 11.57 -47.61 9.08
N PRO A 39 11.77 -47.89 10.39
CA PRO A 39 12.31 -46.98 11.40
C PRO A 39 13.62 -47.44 12.09
N GLY A 40 14.28 -46.56 12.87
CA GLY A 40 15.37 -46.95 13.78
C GLY A 40 15.76 -45.85 14.79
N THR A 41 15.84 -46.21 16.07
CA THR A 41 16.14 -45.34 17.25
C THR A 41 17.49 -45.79 17.90
N PRO A 42 18.03 -45.11 18.94
CA PRO A 42 19.00 -43.99 18.95
C PRO A 42 20.41 -44.39 19.53
N PRO A 43 21.32 -43.43 19.81
CA PRO A 43 21.82 -43.35 21.21
C PRO A 43 22.14 -41.95 21.80
N VAL A 44 21.68 -41.77 23.04
CA VAL A 44 22.25 -41.24 24.32
C VAL A 44 23.51 -40.33 24.40
N SER A 45 23.32 -39.18 25.10
CA SER A 45 24.13 -38.38 26.07
C SER A 45 25.48 -37.71 25.76
N GLN A 46 25.65 -36.42 26.12
CA GLN A 46 26.28 -35.95 27.40
C GLN A 46 26.37 -34.41 27.54
N ASP A 47 25.93 -33.94 28.72
CA ASP A 47 26.45 -32.93 29.66
C ASP A 47 26.83 -31.46 29.32
N GLU A 48 26.14 -30.59 30.09
CA GLU A 48 26.57 -29.42 30.88
C GLU A 48 27.35 -28.24 30.25
N LYS A 49 26.74 -27.04 30.33
CA LYS A 49 27.24 -25.94 31.19
C LYS A 49 26.20 -24.81 31.32
N ARG A 50 25.86 -24.49 32.56
CA ARG A 50 25.12 -23.28 32.97
C ARG A 50 26.16 -22.23 33.37
N ASP A 51 26.27 -21.15 32.60
CA ASP A 51 26.89 -19.91 33.06
C ASP A 51 25.85 -18.79 33.08
N ALA A 52 25.67 -18.22 34.28
CA ALA A 52 24.80 -17.08 34.53
C ALA A 52 25.56 -15.79 34.18
N GLU A 53 25.18 -15.11 33.10
CA GLU A 53 25.69 -13.78 32.75
C GLU A 53 24.66 -12.68 33.10
N LEU A 54 25.15 -11.66 33.81
CA LEU A 54 24.45 -10.47 34.30
C LEU A 54 23.79 -9.65 33.16
N PRO A 55 22.72 -8.88 33.44
CA PRO A 55 21.90 -8.26 32.39
C PRO A 55 22.64 -7.09 31.71
N LYS A 56 23.19 -7.36 30.53
CA LYS A 56 23.67 -6.33 29.59
C LYS A 56 22.46 -5.53 29.09
N LYS A 57 22.56 -4.20 29.16
CA LYS A 57 21.57 -3.21 28.68
C LYS A 57 20.88 -3.69 27.40
N ARG A 58 19.56 -3.80 27.44
CA ARG A 58 18.69 -4.15 26.31
C ARG A 58 18.87 -3.10 25.20
N MET A 59 19.81 -3.34 24.28
CA MET A 59 19.75 -2.78 22.94
C MET A 59 18.41 -3.19 22.35
N ARG A 60 17.62 -2.23 21.87
CA ARG A 60 16.37 -2.48 21.14
C ARG A 60 16.73 -3.41 19.98
N LYS A 61 16.40 -4.70 20.12
CA LYS A 61 16.47 -5.67 19.03
C LYS A 61 15.55 -5.14 17.94
N SER A 62 16.07 -4.95 16.73
CA SER A 62 15.23 -4.84 15.54
C SER A 62 14.28 -6.03 15.55
N ASN A 63 12.97 -5.79 15.50
CA ASN A 63 12.02 -6.89 15.32
C ASN A 63 12.38 -7.55 13.98
N PRO A 64 12.66 -8.87 13.95
CA PRO A 64 12.92 -9.54 12.69
C PRO A 64 11.72 -9.33 11.76
N GLY A 65 11.95 -8.69 10.61
CA GLY A 65 10.94 -8.40 9.60
C GLY A 65 10.52 -6.93 9.46
N TRP A 66 10.86 -6.02 10.38
CA TRP A 66 10.53 -4.59 10.25
C TRP A 66 11.72 -3.72 9.84
N GLU A 67 11.49 -2.85 8.85
CA GLU A 67 12.41 -1.80 8.41
C GLU A 67 11.74 -0.43 8.61
N ASN A 68 12.52 0.54 9.12
CA ASN A 68 12.04 1.90 9.37
C ASN A 68 12.82 2.89 8.50
N LEU A 69 12.15 3.51 7.54
CA LEU A 69 12.72 4.41 6.54
C LEU A 69 12.12 5.82 6.69
N GLU A 70 12.30 6.42 7.87
CA GLU A 70 11.80 7.74 8.30
C GLU A 70 10.28 7.97 8.12
N LYS A 71 9.82 8.06 6.87
CA LYS A 71 8.42 8.30 6.47
C LYS A 71 7.71 7.04 5.94
N LEU A 72 8.40 5.92 5.89
CA LEU A 72 7.89 4.62 5.46
C LEU A 72 8.29 3.55 6.48
N LEU A 73 7.36 2.66 6.84
CA LEU A 73 7.66 1.43 7.54
C LEU A 73 7.39 0.26 6.60
N VAL A 74 8.26 -0.74 6.60
CA VAL A 74 8.09 -1.95 5.81
C VAL A 74 8.14 -3.15 6.74
N PHE A 75 7.19 -4.06 6.60
CA PHE A 75 7.18 -5.35 7.26
C PHE A 75 7.19 -6.45 6.22
N THR A 76 8.06 -7.44 6.38
CA THR A 76 8.09 -8.62 5.51
C THR A 76 7.92 -9.86 6.37
N ALA A 77 6.76 -10.53 6.25
CA ALA A 77 6.52 -11.77 6.96
C ALA A 77 7.42 -12.90 6.45
N ALA A 78 7.73 -13.86 7.31
CA ALA A 78 8.44 -15.07 6.91
C ALA A 78 7.62 -15.84 5.84
N GLY A 79 8.30 -16.35 4.82
CA GLY A 79 7.68 -17.12 3.73
C GLY A 79 7.08 -16.30 2.60
N VAL A 80 7.17 -14.96 2.64
CA VAL A 80 6.89 -14.11 1.47
C VAL A 80 7.87 -14.46 0.36
N LYS A 81 7.34 -14.72 -0.85
CA LYS A 81 8.14 -14.98 -2.06
C LYS A 81 8.08 -13.76 -3.00
N PRO A 82 9.07 -13.57 -3.89
CA PRO A 82 9.03 -12.49 -4.89
C PRO A 82 7.93 -12.63 -5.94
N GLN A 83 7.49 -13.86 -6.24
CA GLN A 83 6.40 -14.16 -7.17
C GLN A 83 5.10 -14.48 -6.42
N SER A 84 3.94 -14.09 -6.99
CA SER A 84 2.60 -14.27 -6.39
C SER A 84 2.51 -13.71 -4.96
N LYS A 85 2.84 -12.42 -4.82
CA LYS A 85 3.06 -11.77 -3.52
C LYS A 85 1.76 -11.22 -2.95
N LEU A 86 1.54 -11.32 -1.65
CA LEU A 86 0.48 -10.58 -0.97
C LEU A 86 1.10 -9.37 -0.27
N VAL A 87 0.59 -8.18 -0.56
CA VAL A 87 1.21 -6.94 -0.08
C VAL A 87 0.15 -5.97 0.41
N ILE A 88 0.36 -5.28 1.52
CA ILE A 88 -0.56 -4.25 2.02
C ILE A 88 0.07 -2.87 1.83
N PHE A 89 -0.66 -1.95 1.19
CA PHE A 89 -0.30 -0.53 1.13
C PHE A 89 -1.23 0.28 2.03
N THR A 90 -0.73 0.86 3.13
CA THR A 90 -1.60 1.55 4.10
C THR A 90 -1.11 2.96 4.46
N ASN A 91 -2.06 3.90 4.51
CA ASN A 91 -1.82 5.29 4.89
C ASN A 91 -2.07 5.47 6.40
N GLN A 92 -1.03 5.74 7.19
CA GLN A 92 -1.09 5.90 8.65
C GLN A 92 -0.47 7.21 9.13
N MET A 93 -1.05 8.33 8.66
CA MET A 93 -0.58 9.69 9.00
C MET A 93 -0.67 10.01 10.50
N SER A 94 -1.46 9.25 11.27
CA SER A 94 -1.50 9.34 12.73
C SER A 94 -0.13 9.05 13.37
N ILE A 95 0.68 8.18 12.77
CA ILE A 95 2.03 7.85 13.24
C ILE A 95 2.95 9.06 13.11
N GLY A 96 3.08 9.64 11.90
CA GLY A 96 3.93 10.82 11.68
C GLY A 96 3.45 12.08 12.41
N ARG A 97 2.17 12.13 12.81
CA ARG A 97 1.61 13.18 13.67
C ARG A 97 1.80 12.93 15.17
N GLY A 98 2.43 11.82 15.56
CA GLY A 98 2.64 11.44 16.97
C GLY A 98 1.36 11.08 17.72
N LYS A 99 0.24 10.84 17.02
CA LYS A 99 -1.05 10.48 17.63
C LYS A 99 -1.21 8.97 17.87
N LEU A 100 -0.46 8.16 17.12
CA LEU A 100 -0.42 6.71 17.24
C LEU A 100 1.04 6.27 17.33
N PRO A 101 1.47 5.61 18.42
CA PRO A 101 2.82 5.05 18.50
C PRO A 101 3.06 4.03 17.39
N ALA A 102 4.21 4.12 16.69
CA ALA A 102 4.53 3.21 15.60
C ALA A 102 4.55 1.74 16.07
N GLU A 103 5.08 1.46 17.26
CA GLU A 103 5.19 0.10 17.81
C GLU A 103 3.81 -0.53 18.09
N GLU A 104 2.82 0.27 18.50
CA GLU A 104 1.43 -0.21 18.65
C GLU A 104 0.84 -0.62 17.29
N PHE A 105 1.10 0.20 16.26
CA PHE A 105 0.66 -0.12 14.91
C PHE A 105 1.36 -1.36 14.34
N LYS A 106 2.67 -1.53 14.60
CA LYS A 106 3.43 -2.71 14.18
C LYS A 106 2.88 -3.99 14.79
N ALA A 107 2.64 -4.00 16.10
CA ALA A 107 2.05 -5.14 16.80
C ALA A 107 0.65 -5.49 16.23
N LYS A 108 -0.14 -4.48 15.87
CA LYS A 108 -1.43 -4.69 15.22
C LYS A 108 -1.28 -5.33 13.83
N VAL A 109 -0.32 -4.88 13.02
CA VAL A 109 -0.05 -5.48 11.70
C VAL A 109 0.35 -6.95 11.85
N GLU A 110 1.28 -7.26 12.75
CA GLU A 110 1.69 -8.64 13.03
C GLU A 110 0.50 -9.52 13.42
N ALA A 111 -0.36 -9.05 14.33
CA ALA A 111 -1.56 -9.78 14.75
C ALA A 111 -2.56 -10.02 13.60
N VAL A 112 -2.72 -9.04 12.69
CA VAL A 112 -3.56 -9.18 11.50
C VAL A 112 -2.99 -10.22 10.55
N VAL A 113 -1.69 -10.17 10.25
CA VAL A 113 -1.03 -11.14 9.37
C VAL A 113 -1.15 -12.56 9.93
N VAL A 114 -0.90 -12.74 11.23
CA VAL A 114 -1.11 -14.02 11.92
C VAL A 114 -2.55 -14.49 11.78
N LYS A 115 -3.53 -13.60 11.94
CA LYS A 115 -4.95 -13.97 11.83
C LYS A 115 -5.38 -14.33 10.42
N LEU A 116 -4.80 -13.69 9.40
CA LEU A 116 -5.05 -13.99 7.98
C LEU A 116 -4.39 -15.33 7.57
N GLY A 117 -3.36 -15.77 8.27
CA GLY A 117 -2.76 -17.10 8.08
C GLY A 117 -1.96 -17.27 6.77
N VAL A 118 -1.66 -16.17 6.10
CA VAL A 118 -0.87 -16.15 4.85
C VAL A 118 0.21 -15.06 4.94
N PRO A 119 1.38 -15.26 4.29
CA PRO A 119 2.50 -14.33 4.40
C PRO A 119 2.21 -13.04 3.62
N PHE A 120 2.37 -11.89 4.29
CA PHE A 120 2.21 -10.56 3.70
C PHE A 120 3.51 -9.75 3.80
N GLN A 121 3.75 -8.90 2.80
CA GLN A 121 4.59 -7.72 2.95
C GLN A 121 3.71 -6.50 3.20
N VAL A 122 4.09 -5.57 4.07
CA VAL A 122 3.24 -4.43 4.45
C VAL A 122 4.06 -3.16 4.39
N LEU A 123 3.60 -2.20 3.59
CA LEU A 123 4.20 -0.88 3.44
C LEU A 123 3.25 0.17 4.04
N VAL A 124 3.81 0.99 4.93
CA VAL A 124 3.07 1.91 5.79
C VAL A 124 3.56 3.34 5.57
N ALA A 125 2.78 4.15 4.87
CA ALA A 125 3.06 5.57 4.70
C ALA A 125 2.70 6.34 5.98
N THR A 126 3.70 6.82 6.72
CA THR A 126 3.48 7.46 8.04
C THR A 126 3.28 8.97 7.95
N HIS A 127 3.59 9.59 6.81
CA HIS A 127 3.55 11.04 6.60
C HIS A 127 2.81 11.43 5.31
N ALA A 128 2.67 12.73 5.05
CA ALA A 128 2.35 13.23 3.72
C ALA A 128 3.58 13.14 2.80
N GLY A 129 3.36 13.21 1.48
CA GLY A 129 4.42 13.16 0.47
C GLY A 129 4.38 11.89 -0.37
N LEU A 130 5.54 11.49 -0.89
CA LEU A 130 5.69 10.49 -1.96
C LEU A 130 5.09 9.12 -1.62
N TYR A 131 5.19 8.68 -0.37
CA TYR A 131 4.67 7.38 0.04
C TYR A 131 3.15 7.39 0.26
N ARG A 132 2.51 8.55 0.43
CA ARG A 132 1.09 8.61 0.77
C ARG A 132 0.23 8.44 -0.49
N LYS A 133 -0.59 7.39 -0.51
CA LYS A 133 -1.60 7.20 -1.58
C LYS A 133 -2.47 8.46 -1.72
N PRO A 134 -2.75 8.93 -2.93
CA PRO A 134 -2.61 8.21 -4.21
C PRO A 134 -1.24 8.28 -4.89
N VAL A 135 -0.22 8.90 -4.29
CA VAL A 135 1.14 8.93 -4.88
C VAL A 135 1.75 7.52 -4.84
N THR A 136 2.59 7.20 -5.82
CA THR A 136 3.10 5.85 -6.12
C THR A 136 4.27 5.40 -5.27
N GLY A 137 4.82 6.25 -4.39
CA GLY A 137 6.12 5.97 -3.78
C GLY A 137 6.22 4.67 -2.97
N MET A 138 5.12 4.17 -2.40
CA MET A 138 5.14 2.83 -1.78
C MET A 138 5.29 1.72 -2.82
N TRP A 139 4.63 1.83 -3.97
CA TRP A 139 4.80 0.88 -5.07
C TRP A 139 6.21 0.94 -5.63
N ASP A 140 6.74 2.15 -5.84
CA ASP A 140 8.09 2.35 -6.36
C ASP A 140 9.11 1.68 -5.43
N HIS A 141 8.96 1.85 -4.10
CA HIS A 141 9.78 1.17 -3.11
C HIS A 141 9.62 -0.37 -3.14
N LEU A 142 8.39 -0.88 -3.28
CA LEU A 142 8.15 -2.31 -3.43
C LEU A 142 8.94 -2.87 -4.63
N GLN A 143 8.80 -2.25 -5.80
CA GLN A 143 9.41 -2.71 -7.05
C GLN A 143 10.94 -2.61 -7.02
N GLU A 144 11.49 -1.51 -6.52
CA GLU A 144 12.91 -1.22 -6.61
C GLU A 144 13.73 -1.83 -5.47
N GLN A 145 13.18 -1.90 -4.26
CA GLN A 145 13.93 -2.21 -3.05
C GLN A 145 13.40 -3.45 -2.31
N ALA A 146 12.10 -3.70 -2.38
CA ALA A 146 11.43 -4.68 -1.52
C ALA A 146 10.94 -5.94 -2.28
N ASN A 147 11.38 -6.18 -3.51
CA ASN A 147 11.00 -7.35 -4.33
C ASN A 147 12.17 -8.15 -4.90
N GLU A 148 13.36 -8.08 -4.29
CA GLU A 148 14.52 -8.91 -4.67
C GLU A 148 14.92 -8.78 -6.15
N GLY A 149 14.67 -7.61 -6.74
CA GLY A 149 14.93 -7.34 -8.17
C GLY A 149 13.96 -8.04 -9.14
N ALA A 150 12.96 -8.79 -8.65
CA ALA A 150 11.97 -9.41 -9.51
C ALA A 150 10.99 -8.34 -10.06
N PRO A 151 10.80 -8.26 -11.39
CA PRO A 151 9.84 -7.34 -11.99
C PRO A 151 8.41 -7.72 -11.63
N ILE A 152 7.54 -6.73 -11.42
CA ILE A 152 6.12 -6.94 -11.12
C ILE A 152 5.31 -6.63 -12.38
N SER A 153 4.55 -7.61 -12.85
CA SER A 153 3.63 -7.42 -13.98
C SER A 153 2.38 -6.67 -13.52
N ILE A 154 2.15 -5.47 -14.04
CA ILE A 154 0.96 -4.66 -13.74
C ILE A 154 -0.33 -5.35 -14.22
N GLY A 155 -0.30 -5.96 -15.40
CA GLY A 155 -1.47 -6.62 -16.00
C GLY A 155 -1.91 -7.88 -15.26
N ASP A 156 -0.96 -8.56 -14.60
CA ASP A 156 -1.21 -9.77 -13.80
C ASP A 156 -1.36 -9.45 -12.30
N SER A 157 -1.38 -8.15 -11.94
CA SER A 157 -1.59 -7.68 -10.58
C SER A 157 -2.97 -7.04 -10.43
N ILE A 158 -3.45 -6.91 -9.20
CA ILE A 158 -4.69 -6.20 -8.90
C ILE A 158 -4.55 -5.43 -7.59
N PHE A 159 -5.09 -4.21 -7.52
CA PHE A 159 -5.17 -3.45 -6.28
C PHE A 159 -6.61 -3.44 -5.74
N VAL A 160 -6.78 -3.77 -4.46
CA VAL A 160 -8.09 -3.80 -3.80
C VAL A 160 -8.13 -2.77 -2.68
N GLY A 161 -9.17 -1.93 -2.62
CA GLY A 161 -9.23 -0.87 -1.62
C GLY A 161 -10.61 -0.24 -1.43
N ASP A 162 -10.87 0.22 -0.20
CA ASP A 162 -12.17 0.77 0.19
C ASP A 162 -12.30 2.27 -0.11
N ALA A 163 -11.18 3.00 -0.22
CA ALA A 163 -11.17 4.41 -0.59
C ALA A 163 -11.34 4.58 -2.12
N ALA A 164 -12.53 4.22 -2.61
CA ALA A 164 -12.83 4.06 -4.02
C ALA A 164 -13.69 5.18 -4.62
N GLY A 165 -14.01 6.23 -3.85
CA GLY A 165 -14.81 7.36 -4.32
C GLY A 165 -16.27 7.03 -4.61
N ARG A 166 -16.84 5.99 -3.98
CA ARG A 166 -18.25 5.64 -4.15
C ARG A 166 -19.17 6.70 -3.52
N PRO A 167 -20.30 7.05 -4.17
CA PRO A 167 -21.23 8.05 -3.65
C PRO A 167 -22.03 7.50 -2.46
N ALA A 168 -22.81 8.35 -1.81
CA ALA A 168 -23.71 7.89 -0.76
C ALA A 168 -24.74 6.88 -1.32
N ASN A 169 -25.13 5.90 -0.51
CA ASN A 169 -26.08 4.85 -0.86
C ASN A 169 -25.62 3.91 -1.99
N TRP A 170 -24.30 3.74 -2.17
CA TRP A 170 -23.75 2.79 -3.14
C TRP A 170 -24.13 1.32 -2.85
N ALA A 171 -24.56 1.01 -1.62
CA ALA A 171 -25.12 -0.29 -1.23
C ALA A 171 -26.12 -0.15 -0.07
N PRO A 172 -27.01 -1.15 0.16
CA PRO A 172 -27.90 -1.17 1.31
C PRO A 172 -27.15 -0.95 2.63
N GLY A 173 -27.62 0.00 3.44
CA GLY A 173 -26.99 0.37 4.72
C GLY A 173 -25.78 1.30 4.60
N ARG A 174 -25.27 1.59 3.40
CA ARG A 174 -24.13 2.51 3.18
C ARG A 174 -24.59 3.94 2.91
N LYS A 175 -25.10 4.61 3.94
CA LYS A 175 -25.67 5.98 3.81
C LYS A 175 -24.66 7.08 3.50
N LYS A 176 -23.36 6.83 3.73
CA LYS A 176 -22.29 7.80 3.50
C LYS A 176 -21.52 7.42 2.25
N LYS A 177 -21.04 8.44 1.53
CA LYS A 177 -20.02 8.25 0.49
C LYS A 177 -18.71 7.75 1.10
N ASP A 178 -17.85 7.18 0.27
CA ASP A 178 -16.49 6.86 0.69
C ASP A 178 -15.76 8.12 1.16
N PHE A 179 -14.93 7.96 2.20
CA PHE A 179 -14.18 9.08 2.78
C PHE A 179 -13.16 9.67 1.80
N SER A 180 -12.67 8.86 0.85
CA SER A 180 -11.64 9.23 -0.10
C SER A 180 -11.74 8.39 -1.38
N CYS A 181 -11.01 8.81 -2.42
CA CYS A 181 -10.79 8.08 -3.67
C CYS A 181 -9.31 7.63 -3.79
N ALA A 182 -8.55 7.66 -2.70
CA ALA A 182 -7.10 7.47 -2.72
C ALA A 182 -6.64 6.09 -3.21
N ASP A 183 -7.43 5.03 -2.99
CA ASP A 183 -7.06 3.68 -3.40
C ASP A 183 -7.27 3.49 -4.90
N ARG A 184 -8.43 3.92 -5.41
CA ARG A 184 -8.72 3.92 -6.85
C ARG A 184 -7.72 4.77 -7.62
N LEU A 185 -7.38 5.96 -7.09
CA LEU A 185 -6.42 6.86 -7.72
C LEU A 185 -4.98 6.32 -7.64
N PHE A 186 -4.61 5.59 -6.58
CA PHE A 186 -3.31 4.90 -6.49
C PHE A 186 -3.18 3.84 -7.58
N ALA A 187 -4.21 2.99 -7.75
CA ALA A 187 -4.23 2.02 -8.83
C ALA A 187 -4.19 2.68 -10.21
N LEU A 188 -4.95 3.77 -10.40
CA LEU A 188 -4.98 4.54 -11.65
C LEU A 188 -3.62 5.15 -11.99
N ASN A 189 -2.88 5.67 -11.01
CA ASN A 189 -1.53 6.21 -11.23
C ASN A 189 -0.52 5.13 -11.64
N LEU A 190 -0.75 3.88 -11.25
CA LEU A 190 0.10 2.73 -11.57
C LEU A 190 -0.35 1.98 -12.83
N GLY A 191 -1.56 2.26 -13.33
CA GLY A 191 -2.18 1.46 -14.38
C GLY A 191 -2.65 0.07 -13.91
N LEU A 192 -2.81 -0.14 -12.60
CA LEU A 192 -3.27 -1.41 -12.02
C LEU A 192 -4.78 -1.61 -12.22
N PRO A 193 -5.21 -2.84 -12.52
CA PRO A 193 -6.60 -3.26 -12.29
C PRO A 193 -7.03 -2.93 -10.85
N PHE A 194 -8.25 -2.43 -10.68
CA PHE A 194 -8.78 -2.01 -9.39
C PHE A 194 -10.14 -2.64 -9.09
N ALA A 195 -10.34 -3.06 -7.85
CA ALA A 195 -11.63 -3.48 -7.32
C ALA A 195 -11.84 -3.00 -5.88
N THR A 196 -13.10 -2.84 -5.47
CA THR A 196 -13.43 -2.67 -4.05
C THR A 196 -13.45 -4.01 -3.33
N PRO A 197 -13.38 -4.06 -1.98
CA PRO A 197 -13.46 -5.32 -1.24
C PRO A 197 -14.74 -6.11 -1.55
N GLU A 198 -15.88 -5.41 -1.68
CA GLU A 198 -17.16 -6.04 -2.01
C GLU A 198 -17.16 -6.63 -3.42
N GLU A 199 -16.62 -5.92 -4.42
CA GLU A 199 -16.47 -6.42 -5.79
C GLU A 199 -15.53 -7.63 -5.84
N PHE A 200 -14.38 -7.55 -5.17
CA PHE A 200 -13.34 -8.56 -5.28
C PHE A 200 -13.68 -9.85 -4.51
N PHE A 201 -14.03 -9.73 -3.23
CA PHE A 201 -14.26 -10.89 -2.36
C PHE A 201 -15.69 -11.40 -2.41
N LEU A 202 -16.67 -10.50 -2.42
CA LEU A 202 -18.08 -10.88 -2.36
C LEU A 202 -18.70 -11.03 -3.75
N LYS A 203 -17.95 -10.72 -4.81
CA LYS A 203 -18.41 -10.73 -6.20
C LYS A 203 -19.65 -9.85 -6.41
N TRP A 204 -19.77 -8.77 -5.63
CA TRP A 204 -20.85 -7.82 -5.81
C TRP A 204 -20.69 -7.08 -7.15
N PRO A 205 -21.80 -6.62 -7.76
CA PRO A 205 -21.73 -5.75 -8.91
C PRO A 205 -20.92 -4.48 -8.61
N ALA A 206 -20.23 -3.96 -9.63
CA ALA A 206 -19.44 -2.74 -9.50
C ALA A 206 -20.32 -1.56 -9.07
N ALA A 207 -19.88 -0.84 -8.05
CA ALA A 207 -20.55 0.37 -7.60
C ALA A 207 -20.14 1.57 -8.48
N GLY A 208 -21.08 2.50 -8.70
CA GLY A 208 -20.74 3.80 -9.28
C GLY A 208 -19.70 4.54 -8.43
N PHE A 209 -18.85 5.35 -9.06
CA PHE A 209 -17.82 6.13 -8.37
C PHE A 209 -17.59 7.47 -9.08
N GLU A 210 -17.02 8.43 -8.35
CA GLU A 210 -16.63 9.74 -8.88
C GLU A 210 -15.12 9.95 -8.74
N LEU A 211 -14.49 10.40 -9.83
CA LEU A 211 -13.11 10.88 -9.80
C LEU A 211 -13.08 12.38 -9.47
N PRO A 212 -11.94 12.92 -8.95
CA PRO A 212 -11.79 14.35 -8.78
C PRO A 212 -12.05 15.12 -10.08
N ALA A 213 -12.66 16.30 -9.98
CA ALA A 213 -12.98 17.12 -11.16
C ALA A 213 -11.75 17.56 -11.95
N PHE A 214 -10.62 17.76 -11.28
CA PHE A 214 -9.34 18.05 -11.91
C PHE A 214 -8.54 16.76 -12.13
N ASP A 215 -8.19 16.50 -13.38
CA ASP A 215 -7.34 15.37 -13.77
C ASP A 215 -5.95 15.89 -14.19
N PRO A 216 -4.88 15.62 -13.42
CA PRO A 216 -3.55 16.11 -13.76
C PRO A 216 -3.01 15.55 -15.08
N ARG A 217 -3.57 14.44 -15.60
CA ARG A 217 -3.16 13.86 -16.90
C ARG A 217 -3.59 14.70 -18.08
N THR A 218 -4.58 15.58 -17.90
CA THR A 218 -5.06 16.49 -18.95
C THR A 218 -4.26 17.79 -19.01
N VAL A 219 -3.32 18.01 -18.07
CA VAL A 219 -2.48 19.21 -18.07
C VAL A 219 -1.45 19.07 -19.19
N SER A 220 -1.59 19.92 -20.21
CA SER A 220 -0.63 20.00 -21.31
C SER A 220 0.44 21.06 -21.05
N ARG A 221 1.65 20.82 -21.58
CA ARG A 221 2.70 21.85 -21.72
C ARG A 221 2.57 22.65 -23.02
N SER A 222 1.61 22.29 -23.88
CA SER A 222 1.32 23.00 -25.12
C SER A 222 0.35 24.15 -24.89
N GLY A 223 0.36 25.11 -25.82
CA GLY A 223 -0.47 26.30 -25.77
C GLY A 223 0.33 27.56 -25.49
N PRO A 224 -0.33 28.73 -25.59
CA PRO A 224 0.33 30.01 -25.41
C PRO A 224 0.72 30.25 -23.95
N LEU A 225 1.87 30.90 -23.74
CA LEU A 225 2.38 31.26 -22.42
C LEU A 225 1.47 32.28 -21.71
N CYS A 226 0.90 33.21 -22.48
CA CYS A 226 -0.04 34.22 -22.01
C CYS A 226 -1.03 34.58 -23.12
N LEU A 227 -2.18 35.14 -22.74
CA LEU A 227 -3.22 35.56 -23.66
C LEU A 227 -3.54 37.06 -23.46
N PRO A 228 -3.76 37.83 -24.54
CA PRO A 228 -3.60 37.44 -25.94
C PRO A 228 -2.11 37.31 -26.35
N GLU A 229 -1.79 36.39 -27.27
CA GLU A 229 -0.42 36.11 -27.73
C GLU A 229 0.28 37.31 -28.38
N SER A 230 -0.49 38.25 -28.91
CA SER A 230 0.03 39.44 -29.58
C SER A 230 0.66 40.47 -28.62
N ARG A 231 0.56 40.25 -27.30
CA ARG A 231 0.99 41.23 -26.29
C ARG A 231 2.35 40.86 -25.71
N ALA A 232 3.27 41.83 -25.69
CA ALA A 232 4.52 41.68 -24.97
C ALA A 232 4.25 41.67 -23.45
N LEU A 233 4.91 40.75 -22.73
CA LEU A 233 4.86 40.68 -21.27
C LEU A 233 5.65 41.82 -20.59
N LEU A 234 6.57 42.44 -21.31
CA LEU A 234 7.46 43.48 -20.81
C LEU A 234 7.15 44.81 -21.49
N SER A 235 7.09 45.90 -20.72
CA SER A 235 7.08 47.27 -21.23
C SER A 235 8.47 47.89 -21.26
N ALA A 236 8.71 48.76 -22.26
CA ALA A 236 9.90 49.60 -22.32
C ALA A 236 9.79 50.86 -21.43
N SER A 237 8.59 51.15 -20.91
CA SER A 237 8.32 52.30 -20.03
C SER A 237 8.12 51.81 -18.59
N PRO A 238 8.37 52.65 -17.56
CA PRO A 238 8.05 52.29 -16.19
C PRO A 238 6.58 51.85 -16.03
N GLU A 239 6.36 50.69 -15.43
CA GLU A 239 5.04 50.12 -15.20
C GLU A 239 4.94 49.39 -13.85
N VAL A 240 3.70 49.12 -13.43
CA VAL A 240 3.41 48.27 -12.27
C VAL A 240 2.54 47.12 -12.74
N VAL A 241 3.05 45.89 -12.62
CA VAL A 241 2.31 44.67 -12.94
C VAL A 241 1.73 44.07 -11.65
N VAL A 242 0.41 43.88 -11.63
CA VAL A 242 -0.29 43.26 -10.50
C VAL A 242 -0.63 41.82 -10.85
N ALA A 243 0.10 40.87 -10.25
CA ALA A 243 -0.16 39.45 -10.46
C ALA A 243 -1.29 38.94 -9.54
N VAL A 244 -2.31 38.34 -10.15
CA VAL A 244 -3.52 37.84 -9.45
C VAL A 244 -3.66 36.33 -9.65
N GLY A 245 -3.94 35.60 -8.58
CA GLY A 245 -4.28 34.16 -8.63
C GLY A 245 -3.99 33.42 -7.32
N PHE A 246 -4.40 32.14 -7.24
CA PHE A 246 -4.29 31.32 -6.04
C PHE A 246 -2.84 31.16 -5.52
N PRO A 247 -2.62 31.08 -4.19
CA PRO A 247 -1.31 30.74 -3.63
C PRO A 247 -0.88 29.32 -4.06
N GLY A 248 0.42 29.10 -4.24
CA GLY A 248 0.97 27.80 -4.68
C GLY A 248 0.74 27.46 -6.17
N ALA A 249 0.09 28.32 -6.95
CA ALA A 249 -0.20 28.09 -8.37
C ALA A 249 0.94 28.52 -9.33
N GLY A 250 2.17 28.69 -8.83
CA GLY A 250 3.33 29.02 -9.67
C GLY A 250 3.53 30.50 -10.05
N LYS A 251 2.71 31.44 -9.54
CA LYS A 251 2.81 32.87 -9.88
C LYS A 251 4.22 33.45 -9.68
N SER A 252 4.82 33.22 -8.52
CA SER A 252 6.18 33.70 -8.20
C SER A 252 7.29 32.98 -8.95
N THR A 253 7.00 31.82 -9.56
CA THR A 253 7.94 31.11 -10.43
C THR A 253 7.84 31.61 -11.87
N PHE A 254 6.68 32.12 -12.27
CA PHE A 254 6.44 32.68 -13.60
C PHE A 254 7.01 34.09 -13.75
N LEU A 255 6.82 34.95 -12.74
CA LEU A 255 7.40 36.30 -12.67
C LEU A 255 8.92 36.24 -12.42
#